data_AF-A0AAU4TH83-F1
#
_entry.id   AF-A0AAU4TH83-F1
#
_cell.length_a   1.000
_cell.length_b   1.000
_cell.length_c   1.000
_cell.angle_alpha   90.00
_cell.angle_beta   90.00
_cell.angle_gamma   90.00
#
_symmetry.space_group_name_H-M   'P 1'
#
loop_
_entity.id
_entity.type
_entity.pdbx_description
1 polymer ?
#
loop_
_entity_poly.entity_id
_entity_poly.type
_entity_poly.pdbx_seq_one_letter_code
_entity_poly.pdbx_strand_id
1 'polypeptide(L)'
;MFTLRAETLAAILDQAAPHRFPVGDDAHDHDVLVLDSTPGYLHAVACSDRALAVARTAVAGDVWTAPIAYEDAAALRGWLESSDTVTVEHVTADGHHQLRFTEGSAQITVPAASYVSRPPWRSLLRIVLGARDGVSAYGRPVQLSADDLSRWLKAGERGEAIEFRSLGPIGTLVTAGPDFLGLQVPHTGDGPVPGEGWSPSLRTRRFLFAGRLLEVGARYADLTGTVWTVPARPGAGEEPYLVSADAEVLPISQVLATGKFLIRLPD
;
A
#
# COMPACT_ATOMS: atom_id res chain seq x y z
N MET A 1 -11.73 12.01 11.91
CA MET A 1 -10.82 12.46 12.96
C MET A 1 -10.88 11.49 14.13
N PHE A 2 -9.75 11.21 14.77
CA PHE A 2 -9.68 10.48 16.04
C PHE A 2 -8.39 10.83 16.80
N THR A 3 -8.33 10.52 18.09
CA THR A 3 -7.16 10.78 18.94
C THR A 3 -6.66 9.47 19.55
N LEU A 4 -5.35 9.29 19.61
CA LEU A 4 -4.69 8.12 20.20
C LEU A 4 -3.35 8.47 20.83
N ARG A 5 -2.83 7.61 21.71
CA ARG A 5 -1.47 7.74 22.25
C ARG A 5 -0.45 7.62 21.12
N ALA A 6 0.52 8.53 21.09
CA ALA A 6 1.55 8.56 20.06
C ALA A 6 2.40 7.28 20.06
N GLU A 7 2.75 6.78 21.25
CA GLU A 7 3.43 5.48 21.44
C GLU A 7 2.69 4.32 20.76
N THR A 8 1.35 4.31 20.82
CA THR A 8 0.56 3.26 20.19
C THR A 8 0.62 3.33 18.67
N LEU A 9 0.57 4.54 18.09
CA LEU A 9 0.75 4.72 16.65
C LEU A 9 2.17 4.33 16.22
N ALA A 10 3.18 4.76 16.97
CA ALA A 10 4.57 4.41 16.76
C ALA A 10 4.77 2.89 16.77
N ALA A 11 4.18 2.18 17.74
CA ALA A 11 4.29 0.73 17.84
C ALA A 11 3.74 0.00 16.61
N ILE A 12 2.57 0.39 16.09
CA ILE A 12 2.03 -0.28 14.89
C ILE A 12 2.82 0.05 13.63
N LEU A 13 3.45 1.24 13.56
CA LEU A 13 4.38 1.58 12.48
C LEU A 13 5.65 0.73 12.58
N ASP A 14 6.24 0.59 13.76
CA ASP A 14 7.46 -0.19 13.99
C ASP A 14 7.27 -1.69 13.69
N GLN A 15 6.08 -2.21 13.93
CA GLN A 15 5.72 -3.59 13.60
C GLN A 15 5.55 -3.83 12.10
N ALA A 16 4.98 -2.87 11.35
CA ALA A 16 4.71 -3.03 9.93
C ALA A 16 5.91 -2.63 9.04
N ALA A 17 6.56 -1.51 9.34
CA ALA A 17 7.60 -0.88 8.51
C ALA A 17 8.73 -1.81 8.03
N PRO A 18 9.23 -2.80 8.81
CA PRO A 18 10.28 -3.71 8.35
C PRO A 18 9.91 -4.56 7.13
N HIS A 19 8.62 -4.67 6.81
CA HIS A 19 8.09 -5.53 5.74
C HIS A 19 7.90 -4.78 4.41
N ARG A 20 8.77 -3.82 4.12
CA ARG A 20 8.80 -3.01 2.88
C ARG A 20 9.67 -3.63 1.78
N PHE A 21 9.56 -3.10 0.57
CA PHE A 21 10.48 -3.40 -0.52
C PHE A 21 11.90 -2.82 -0.24
N PRO A 22 12.98 -3.54 -0.62
CA PRO A 22 14.35 -3.04 -0.45
C PRO A 22 14.63 -1.76 -1.26
N VAL A 23 15.46 -0.87 -0.72
CA VAL A 23 16.01 0.28 -1.46
C VAL A 23 17.00 -0.25 -2.50
N GLY A 24 16.71 -0.10 -3.79
CA GLY A 24 17.64 -0.45 -4.87
C GLY A 24 17.04 -1.26 -6.03
N ASP A 25 15.82 -1.79 -5.87
CA ASP A 25 15.01 -2.10 -7.06
C ASP A 25 14.54 -0.76 -7.65
N ASP A 26 14.65 -0.58 -8.97
CA ASP A 26 14.25 0.63 -9.72
C ASP A 26 12.75 0.99 -9.60
N ALA A 27 12.03 0.33 -8.68
CA ALA A 27 10.63 0.49 -8.38
C ALA A 27 10.40 1.33 -7.11
N HIS A 28 10.91 2.57 -7.11
CA HIS A 28 10.68 3.53 -6.03
C HIS A 28 9.17 3.78 -5.76
N ASP A 29 8.31 3.49 -6.75
CA ASP A 29 6.85 3.51 -6.67
C ASP A 29 6.23 2.44 -5.72
N HIS A 30 7.04 1.57 -5.08
CA HIS A 30 6.56 0.46 -4.24
C HIS A 30 6.91 0.60 -2.75
N ASP A 31 7.66 1.64 -2.38
CA ASP A 31 8.07 1.85 -0.99
C ASP A 31 7.00 2.63 -0.20
N VAL A 32 5.85 1.98 0.00
CA VAL A 32 4.64 2.58 0.58
C VAL A 32 4.22 1.82 1.84
N LEU A 33 3.90 2.57 2.88
CA LEU A 33 3.18 2.08 4.06
C LEU A 33 1.73 2.54 3.96
N VAL A 34 0.77 1.67 4.27
CA VAL A 34 -0.65 2.02 4.22
C VAL A 34 -1.18 2.18 5.63
N LEU A 35 -1.73 3.36 5.93
CA LEU A 35 -2.57 3.59 7.09
C LEU A 35 -4.04 3.43 6.70
N ASP A 36 -4.75 2.55 7.38
CA ASP A 36 -6.10 2.16 7.00
C ASP A 36 -7.04 2.16 8.21
N SER A 37 -7.82 3.24 8.30
CA SER A 37 -8.81 3.45 9.34
C SER A 37 -10.13 2.80 8.98
N THR A 38 -10.63 1.96 9.86
CA THR A 38 -11.89 1.22 9.77
C THR A 38 -12.75 1.47 10.99
N PRO A 39 -14.01 1.01 11.00
CA PRO A 39 -14.81 1.03 12.23
C PRO A 39 -14.06 0.30 13.36
N GLY A 40 -13.62 1.06 14.36
CA GLY A 40 -12.99 0.54 15.58
C GLY A 40 -11.48 0.37 15.54
N TYR A 41 -10.81 0.45 14.38
CA TYR A 41 -9.38 0.15 14.27
C TYR A 41 -8.65 0.98 13.21
N LEU A 42 -7.44 1.41 13.56
CA LEU A 42 -6.43 1.89 12.63
C LEU A 42 -5.44 0.75 12.36
N HIS A 43 -5.15 0.50 11.10
CA HIS A 43 -4.18 -0.51 10.69
C HIS A 43 -2.98 0.17 10.04
N ALA A 44 -1.77 -0.29 10.39
CA ALA A 44 -0.56 -0.08 9.62
C ALA A 44 -0.27 -1.34 8.81
N VAL A 45 -0.12 -1.18 7.49
CA VAL A 45 0.07 -2.28 6.56
C VAL A 45 1.31 -2.02 5.72
N ALA A 46 2.20 -3.00 5.67
CA ALA A 46 3.37 -3.00 4.81
C ALA A 46 3.45 -4.31 4.04
N CYS A 47 3.96 -4.25 2.83
CA CYS A 47 4.14 -5.42 1.98
C CYS A 47 5.46 -5.33 1.22
N SER A 48 6.03 -6.51 0.97
CA SER A 48 7.16 -6.75 0.09
C SER A 48 6.81 -7.87 -0.88
N ASP A 49 7.77 -8.29 -1.69
CA ASP A 49 7.68 -9.48 -2.54
C ASP A 49 7.46 -10.77 -1.73
N ARG A 50 7.86 -10.76 -0.45
CA ARG A 50 7.93 -11.98 0.38
C ARG A 50 7.18 -11.90 1.70
N ALA A 51 6.64 -10.75 2.07
CA ALA A 51 5.91 -10.60 3.31
C ALA A 51 4.77 -9.58 3.20
N LEU A 52 3.67 -9.84 3.90
CA LEU A 52 2.63 -8.87 4.24
C LEU A 52 2.57 -8.78 5.75
N ALA A 53 2.59 -7.58 6.31
CA ALA A 53 2.42 -7.35 7.75
C ALA A 53 1.31 -6.34 8.01
N VAL A 54 0.48 -6.64 9.00
CA VAL A 54 -0.62 -5.81 9.46
C VAL A 54 -0.57 -5.71 10.97
N ALA A 55 -0.31 -4.51 11.46
CA ALA A 55 -0.44 -4.15 12.87
C ALA A 55 -1.68 -3.27 13.04
N ARG A 56 -2.38 -3.37 14.17
CA ARG A 56 -3.57 -2.54 14.42
C ARG A 56 -3.61 -1.98 15.84
N THR A 57 -4.36 -0.90 15.98
CA THR A 57 -4.78 -0.37 17.28
C THR A 57 -6.23 0.04 17.23
N ALA A 58 -6.92 -0.06 18.37
CA ALA A 58 -8.28 0.43 18.49
C ALA A 58 -8.33 1.96 18.36
N VAL A 59 -9.27 2.46 17.56
CA VAL A 59 -9.57 3.90 17.41
C VAL A 59 -11.08 4.08 17.17
N ALA A 60 -11.61 5.26 17.48
CA ALA A 60 -12.99 5.62 17.16
C ALA A 60 -12.98 6.86 16.27
N GLY A 61 -13.29 6.70 14.98
CA GLY A 61 -13.34 7.81 14.03
C GLY A 61 -13.66 7.39 12.60
N ASP A 62 -13.35 8.30 11.67
CA ASP A 62 -13.69 8.15 10.26
C ASP A 62 -12.96 6.99 9.56
N VAL A 63 -13.59 6.47 8.52
CA VAL A 63 -13.06 5.38 7.69
C VAL A 63 -12.35 5.95 6.48
N TRP A 64 -11.09 5.58 6.29
CA TRP A 64 -10.26 6.03 5.19
C TRP A 64 -9.07 5.10 5.00
N THR A 65 -8.46 5.16 3.82
CA THR A 65 -7.23 4.44 3.51
C THR A 65 -6.26 5.44 2.90
N ALA A 66 -5.06 5.52 3.45
CA ALA A 66 -4.04 6.49 3.09
C ALA A 66 -2.70 5.75 2.91
N PRO A 67 -2.34 5.43 1.66
CA PRO A 67 -0.99 5.03 1.31
C PRO A 67 -0.06 6.24 1.45
N ILE A 68 1.01 6.11 2.22
CA ILE A 68 2.02 7.14 2.45
C ILE A 68 3.39 6.60 2.05
N ALA A 69 4.27 7.46 1.53
CA ALA A 69 5.63 7.05 1.23
C ALA A 69 6.32 6.59 2.51
N TYR A 70 7.23 5.61 2.40
CA TYR A 70 7.92 5.11 3.58
C TYR A 70 8.75 6.19 4.27
N GLU A 71 9.38 7.08 3.50
CA GLU A 71 10.13 8.21 4.06
C GLU A 71 9.25 9.14 4.89
N ASP A 72 8.02 9.41 4.43
CA ASP A 72 7.02 10.16 5.20
C ASP A 72 6.57 9.40 6.45
N ALA A 73 6.39 8.08 6.34
CA ALA A 73 6.08 7.23 7.48
C ALA A 73 7.21 7.22 8.53
N ALA A 74 8.47 7.24 8.08
CA ALA A 74 9.65 7.32 8.94
C ALA A 74 9.76 8.71 9.60
N ALA A 75 9.49 9.79 8.85
CA ALA A 75 9.43 11.14 9.41
C ALA A 75 8.31 11.28 10.45
N LEU A 76 7.12 10.74 10.16
CA LEU A 76 6.02 10.65 11.12
C LEU A 76 6.44 9.86 12.36
N ARG A 77 7.08 8.70 12.19
CA ARG A 77 7.54 7.87 13.30
C ARG A 77 8.53 8.62 14.20
N GLY A 78 9.46 9.39 13.63
CA GLY A 78 10.38 10.22 14.40
C GLY A 78 9.67 11.37 15.13
N TRP A 79 8.70 12.02 14.48
CA TRP A 79 7.90 13.07 15.12
C TRP A 79 7.12 12.56 16.34
N LEU A 80 6.54 11.35 16.25
CA LEU A 80 5.78 10.72 17.33
C LEU A 80 6.60 10.48 18.61
N GLU A 81 7.94 10.46 18.55
CA GLU A 81 8.80 10.33 19.73
C GLU A 81 8.74 11.54 20.66
N SER A 82 8.35 12.69 20.12
CA SER A 82 8.21 13.94 20.87
C SER A 82 6.78 14.20 21.35
N SER A 83 5.86 13.26 21.11
CA SER A 83 4.45 13.40 21.38
C SER A 83 3.93 12.40 22.40
N ASP A 84 2.96 12.83 23.21
CA ASP A 84 2.22 11.95 24.13
C ASP A 84 0.96 11.43 23.45
N THR A 85 0.20 12.34 22.82
CA THR A 85 -1.11 12.06 22.23
C THR A 85 -1.28 12.84 20.92
N VAL A 86 -1.75 12.14 19.90
CA VAL A 86 -1.89 12.69 18.56
C VAL A 86 -3.33 12.61 18.09
N THR A 87 -3.83 13.71 17.52
CA THR A 87 -5.09 13.74 16.77
C THR A 87 -4.79 13.55 15.29
N VAL A 88 -5.50 12.61 14.66
CA VAL A 88 -5.31 12.21 13.27
C VAL A 88 -6.52 12.63 12.45
N GLU A 89 -6.25 13.35 11.38
CA GLU A 89 -7.24 13.81 10.40
C GLU A 89 -6.82 13.41 9.00
N HIS A 90 -7.74 12.82 8.24
CA HIS A 90 -7.57 12.65 6.80
C HIS A 90 -8.25 13.83 6.11
N VAL A 91 -7.45 14.64 5.42
CA VAL A 91 -7.90 15.89 4.79
C VAL A 91 -7.60 15.85 3.30
N THR A 92 -8.45 16.53 2.52
CA THR A 92 -8.17 16.83 1.13
C THR A 92 -7.89 18.32 1.02
N ALA A 93 -6.67 18.68 0.63
CA ALA A 93 -6.22 20.05 0.44
C ALA A 93 -5.65 20.20 -0.97
N ASP A 94 -6.10 21.22 -1.71
CA ASP A 94 -5.65 21.51 -3.07
C ASP A 94 -5.78 20.32 -4.05
N GLY A 95 -6.76 19.43 -3.83
CA GLY A 95 -6.97 18.22 -4.64
C GLY A 95 -6.11 17.02 -4.23
N HIS A 96 -5.24 17.17 -3.23
CA HIS A 96 -4.36 16.11 -2.72
C HIS A 96 -4.87 15.56 -1.39
N HIS A 97 -4.76 14.25 -1.21
CA HIS A 97 -5.04 13.60 0.07
C HIS A 97 -3.84 13.76 0.99
N GLN A 98 -4.10 14.04 2.27
CA GLN A 98 -3.06 14.21 3.28
C GLN A 98 -3.56 13.64 4.61
N LEU A 99 -2.64 13.11 5.41
CA LEU A 99 -2.90 12.86 6.82
C LEU A 99 -2.24 13.95 7.64
N ARG A 100 -3.03 14.56 8.51
CA ARG A 100 -2.61 15.59 9.43
C ARG A 100 -2.60 15.02 10.84
N PHE A 101 -1.47 15.16 11.51
CA PHE A 101 -1.24 14.71 12.88
C PHE A 101 -0.96 15.94 13.75
N THR A 102 -1.77 16.15 14.78
CA THR A 102 -1.70 17.35 15.63
C THR A 102 -1.59 17.00 17.11
N GLU A 103 -0.78 17.76 17.83
CA GLU A 103 -0.70 17.77 19.29
C GLU A 103 -0.45 19.20 19.78
N GLY A 104 -1.47 19.80 20.41
CA GLY A 104 -1.41 21.20 20.81
C GLY A 104 -1.12 22.12 19.61
N SER A 105 0.00 22.84 19.64
CA SER A 105 0.47 23.69 18.54
C SER A 105 1.38 22.97 17.54
N ALA A 106 1.82 21.75 17.84
CA ALA A 106 2.67 20.97 16.95
C ALA A 106 1.83 20.23 15.91
N GLN A 107 2.31 20.21 14.67
CA GLN A 107 1.66 19.51 13.57
C GLN A 107 2.70 18.94 12.61
N ILE A 108 2.45 17.71 12.17
CA ILE A 108 3.07 17.14 10.96
C ILE A 108 1.98 16.75 9.97
N THR A 109 2.21 17.04 8.69
CA THR A 109 1.33 16.64 7.60
C THR A 109 2.12 15.72 6.69
N VAL A 110 1.59 14.54 6.43
CA VAL A 110 2.17 13.59 5.46
C VAL A 110 1.28 13.52 4.22
N PRO A 111 1.86 13.61 3.01
CA PRO A 111 1.13 13.35 1.78
C PRO A 111 0.56 11.92 1.77
N ALA A 112 -0.67 11.77 1.30
CA ALA A 112 -1.28 10.48 1.06
C ALA A 112 -1.64 10.35 -0.43
N ALA A 113 -1.33 9.21 -1.02
CA ALA A 113 -1.67 8.97 -2.42
C ALA A 113 -3.20 8.88 -2.59
N SER A 114 -3.74 9.56 -3.60
CA SER A 114 -5.18 9.60 -3.94
C SER A 114 -5.73 8.26 -4.46
N TYR A 115 -5.01 7.15 -4.31
CA TYR A 115 -5.32 5.89 -4.99
C TYR A 115 -6.64 5.27 -4.53
N VAL A 116 -7.54 5.03 -5.49
CA VAL A 116 -8.90 4.52 -5.27
C VAL A 116 -9.01 2.98 -5.32
N SER A 117 -7.90 2.26 -5.27
CA SER A 117 -7.95 0.82 -4.96
C SER A 117 -7.37 0.61 -3.58
N ARG A 118 -8.26 0.39 -2.59
CA ARG A 118 -7.86 -0.13 -1.28
C ARG A 118 -6.96 -1.34 -1.55
N PRO A 119 -5.73 -1.40 -1.01
CA PRO A 119 -4.88 -2.56 -1.24
C PRO A 119 -5.67 -3.80 -0.80
N PRO A 120 -5.73 -4.88 -1.60
CA PRO A 120 -6.57 -6.03 -1.31
C PRO A 120 -6.03 -6.89 -0.15
N TRP A 121 -5.23 -6.30 0.74
CA TRP A 121 -4.63 -6.93 1.90
C TRP A 121 -5.68 -7.64 2.75
N ARG A 122 -6.88 -7.07 2.90
CA ARG A 122 -8.00 -7.73 3.61
C ARG A 122 -8.51 -8.98 2.89
N SER A 123 -8.57 -8.96 1.57
CA SER A 123 -8.98 -10.12 0.77
C SER A 123 -7.93 -11.22 0.84
N LEU A 124 -6.64 -10.86 0.78
CA LEU A 124 -5.52 -11.79 0.97
C LEU A 124 -5.57 -12.43 2.36
N LEU A 125 -5.70 -11.63 3.41
CA LEU A 125 -5.83 -12.14 4.78
C LEU A 125 -7.07 -13.01 4.96
N ARG A 126 -8.19 -12.69 4.32
CA ARG A 126 -9.39 -13.54 4.39
C ARG A 126 -9.16 -14.92 3.78
N ILE A 127 -8.43 -14.99 2.66
CA ILE A 127 -8.03 -16.27 2.04
C ILE A 127 -7.12 -17.05 3.00
N VAL A 128 -6.10 -16.39 3.55
CA VAL A 128 -5.14 -16.95 4.51
C VAL A 128 -5.82 -17.47 5.77
N LEU A 129 -6.72 -16.67 6.36
CA LEU A 129 -7.48 -17.04 7.55
C LEU A 129 -8.51 -18.14 7.25
N GLY A 130 -9.11 -18.17 6.06
CA GLY A 130 -9.98 -19.27 5.63
C GLY A 130 -9.22 -20.58 5.44
N ALA A 131 -7.96 -20.52 5.01
CA ALA A 131 -7.08 -21.69 4.91
C ALA A 131 -6.60 -22.22 6.27
N ARG A 132 -6.68 -21.40 7.34
CA ARG A 132 -6.26 -21.76 8.70
C ARG A 132 -7.01 -22.98 9.25
N ASP A 133 -8.28 -23.12 8.88
CA ASP A 133 -9.19 -24.17 9.37
C ASP A 133 -9.24 -25.38 8.42
N GLY A 134 -8.54 -25.31 7.28
CA GLY A 134 -8.46 -26.38 6.29
C GLY A 134 -7.44 -27.45 6.66
N VAL A 135 -7.82 -28.73 6.50
CA VAL A 135 -6.95 -29.90 6.69
C VAL A 135 -5.95 -29.99 5.54
N SER A 136 -4.89 -29.17 5.55
CA SER A 136 -3.75 -29.36 4.66
C SER A 136 -2.45 -29.09 5.39
N ALA A 137 -2.20 -29.89 6.43
CA ALA A 137 -0.98 -29.90 7.22
C ALA A 137 0.16 -30.72 6.57
N TYR A 138 0.22 -30.77 5.24
CA TYR A 138 1.34 -31.35 4.49
C TYR A 138 2.19 -30.23 3.86
N GLY A 139 2.65 -29.29 4.70
CA GLY A 139 3.59 -28.26 4.30
C GLY A 139 5.03 -28.69 4.62
N ARG A 140 5.98 -28.38 3.72
CA ARG A 140 7.41 -28.43 4.06
C ARG A 140 7.67 -27.51 5.27
N PRO A 141 8.70 -27.78 6.10
CA PRO A 141 9.11 -26.88 7.16
C PRO A 141 9.31 -25.46 6.62
N VAL A 142 8.82 -24.47 7.36
CA VAL A 142 9.00 -23.05 6.99
C VAL A 142 10.48 -22.73 7.04
N GLN A 143 11.03 -22.27 5.91
CA GLN A 143 12.40 -21.78 5.84
C GLN A 143 12.39 -20.26 5.91
N LEU A 144 12.88 -19.73 7.04
CA LEU A 144 13.10 -18.30 7.26
C LEU A 144 14.61 -18.06 7.26
N SER A 145 15.05 -17.05 6.51
CA SER A 145 16.42 -16.56 6.63
C SER A 145 16.59 -15.78 7.95
N ALA A 146 17.84 -15.46 8.32
CA ALA A 146 18.10 -14.56 9.43
C ALA A 146 17.45 -13.18 9.22
N ASP A 147 17.40 -12.71 7.97
CA ASP A 147 16.76 -11.44 7.60
C ASP A 147 15.23 -11.52 7.69
N ASP A 148 14.63 -12.66 7.33
CA ASP A 148 13.19 -12.85 7.52
C ASP A 148 12.86 -12.84 9.02
N LEU A 149 13.63 -13.57 9.83
CA LEU A 149 13.45 -13.61 11.28
C LEU A 149 13.61 -12.21 11.90
N SER A 150 14.62 -11.44 11.50
CA SER A 150 14.87 -10.12 12.06
C SER A 150 13.72 -9.14 11.81
N ARG A 151 13.03 -9.24 10.66
CA ARG A 151 11.82 -8.47 10.37
C ARG A 151 10.69 -8.83 11.33
N TRP A 152 10.44 -10.12 11.53
CA TRP A 152 9.34 -10.59 12.40
C TRP A 152 9.58 -10.34 13.89
N LEU A 153 10.83 -10.18 14.34
CA LEU A 153 11.13 -9.86 15.75
C LEU A 153 10.41 -8.60 16.24
N LYS A 154 10.20 -7.61 15.37
CA LYS A 154 9.48 -6.38 15.70
C LYS A 154 8.01 -6.62 16.05
N ALA A 155 7.39 -7.68 15.53
CA ALA A 155 6.02 -8.06 15.87
C ALA A 155 5.85 -8.42 17.35
N GLY A 156 6.87 -9.00 17.98
CA GLY A 156 6.86 -9.43 19.40
C GLY A 156 7.66 -8.54 20.34
N GLU A 157 8.00 -7.30 19.93
CA GLU A 157 8.90 -6.42 20.69
C GLU A 157 8.32 -6.02 22.06
N ARG A 158 7.00 -6.19 22.28
CA ARG A 158 6.35 -5.92 23.58
C ARG A 158 6.22 -7.18 24.45
N GLY A 159 6.92 -8.25 24.09
CA GLY A 159 6.97 -9.50 24.85
C GLY A 159 5.96 -10.56 24.40
N GLU A 160 5.24 -10.33 23.30
CA GLU A 160 4.36 -11.33 22.71
C GLU A 160 5.15 -12.50 22.10
N ALA A 161 4.65 -13.72 22.31
CA ALA A 161 5.15 -14.87 21.57
C ALA A 161 4.79 -14.74 20.09
N ILE A 162 5.78 -14.93 19.21
CA ILE A 162 5.58 -14.98 17.77
C ILE A 162 5.28 -16.44 17.39
N GLU A 163 4.11 -16.66 16.82
CA GLU A 163 3.70 -17.97 16.31
C GLU A 163 3.83 -18.03 14.79
N PHE A 164 4.39 -19.12 14.28
CA PHE A 164 4.48 -19.41 12.86
C PHE A 164 3.63 -20.64 12.53
N ARG A 165 2.65 -20.47 11.64
CA ARG A 165 1.78 -21.55 11.19
C ARG A 165 1.89 -21.71 9.68
N SER A 166 2.41 -22.85 9.24
CA SER A 166 2.44 -23.18 7.81
C SER A 166 1.02 -23.36 7.28
N LEU A 167 0.75 -22.75 6.13
CA LEU A 167 -0.47 -22.91 5.32
C LEU A 167 -0.16 -23.66 4.01
N GLY A 168 0.91 -24.45 4.00
CA GLY A 168 1.39 -25.17 2.82
C GLY A 168 1.83 -24.22 1.69
N PRO A 169 1.31 -24.37 0.46
CA PRO A 169 1.80 -23.61 -0.70
C PRO A 169 1.45 -22.11 -0.65
N ILE A 170 0.52 -21.69 0.23
CA ILE A 170 0.14 -20.28 0.39
C ILE A 170 1.22 -19.49 1.13
N GLY A 171 1.99 -20.15 1.99
CA GLY A 171 3.01 -19.53 2.83
C GLY A 171 2.83 -19.84 4.32
N THR A 172 3.33 -18.94 5.15
CA THR A 172 3.32 -19.06 6.61
C THR A 172 2.58 -17.89 7.22
N LEU A 173 1.53 -18.18 7.97
CA LEU A 173 0.87 -17.20 8.82
C LEU A 173 1.75 -16.91 10.03
N VAL A 174 1.98 -15.64 10.29
CA VAL A 174 2.72 -15.14 11.45
C VAL A 174 1.77 -14.36 12.35
N THR A 175 1.75 -14.62 13.64
CA THR A 175 0.93 -13.87 14.61
C THR A 175 1.75 -13.49 15.82
N ALA A 176 1.48 -12.31 16.38
CA ALA A 176 2.04 -11.85 17.65
C ALA A 176 0.94 -11.13 18.43
N GLY A 177 0.41 -11.78 19.48
CA GLY A 177 -0.75 -11.27 20.20
C GLY A 177 -2.01 -11.10 19.33
N PRO A 178 -3.01 -10.33 19.80
CA PRO A 178 -4.28 -10.14 19.09
C PRO A 178 -4.25 -9.05 17.99
N ASP A 179 -3.19 -8.26 17.93
CA ASP A 179 -3.14 -7.01 17.16
C ASP A 179 -2.10 -7.00 16.04
N PHE A 180 -1.42 -8.12 15.80
CA PHE A 180 -0.51 -8.31 14.70
C PHE A 180 -0.84 -9.57 13.88
N LEU A 181 -0.84 -9.43 12.56
CA LEU A 181 -0.98 -10.52 11.61
C LEU A 181 -0.03 -10.33 10.43
N GLY A 182 0.74 -11.38 10.14
CA GLY A 182 1.69 -11.43 9.05
C GLY A 182 1.46 -12.64 8.14
N LEU A 183 1.93 -12.52 6.91
CA LEU A 183 2.04 -13.62 5.95
C LEU A 183 3.44 -13.59 5.35
N GLN A 184 4.16 -14.69 5.50
CA GLN A 184 5.45 -14.93 4.86
C GLN A 184 5.27 -15.88 3.66
N VAL A 185 5.71 -15.42 2.49
CA VAL A 185 5.69 -16.19 1.23
C VAL A 185 6.88 -17.17 1.19
N PRO A 186 6.72 -18.39 0.63
CA PRO A 186 7.82 -19.34 0.46
C PRO A 186 8.97 -18.79 -0.40
N HIS A 187 10.22 -19.22 -0.11
CA HIS A 187 11.43 -18.86 -0.87
C HIS A 187 11.50 -19.49 -2.28
N THR A 188 10.90 -20.66 -2.47
CA THR A 188 10.93 -21.40 -3.74
C THR A 188 9.66 -21.09 -4.52
N GLY A 189 9.81 -20.49 -5.70
CA GLY A 189 8.73 -20.01 -6.58
C GLY A 189 7.79 -21.06 -7.19
N ASP A 190 7.55 -22.19 -6.51
CA ASP A 190 6.59 -23.22 -6.92
C ASP A 190 5.22 -23.09 -6.22
N GLY A 191 4.98 -21.98 -5.52
CA GLY A 191 3.69 -21.65 -4.89
C GLY A 191 3.15 -20.33 -5.43
N PRO A 192 1.81 -20.12 -5.45
CA PRO A 192 1.24 -18.85 -5.84
C PRO A 192 1.82 -17.76 -4.95
N VAL A 193 2.51 -16.79 -5.55
CA VAL A 193 3.08 -15.67 -4.79
C VAL A 193 1.89 -14.87 -4.23
N PRO A 194 1.74 -14.67 -2.92
CA PRO A 194 0.81 -13.68 -2.38
C PRO A 194 1.14 -12.31 -2.97
N GLY A 195 0.32 -11.84 -3.91
CA GLY A 195 0.62 -10.67 -4.75
C GLY A 195 0.93 -10.97 -6.21
N GLU A 196 0.96 -12.23 -6.65
CA GLU A 196 0.89 -12.57 -8.07
C GLU A 196 -0.46 -12.10 -8.62
N GLY A 197 -0.39 -11.15 -9.53
CA GLY A 197 -1.52 -10.35 -10.01
C GLY A 197 -1.55 -8.93 -9.47
N TRP A 198 -1.02 -8.64 -8.27
CA TRP A 198 -0.93 -7.28 -7.71
C TRP A 198 0.38 -6.57 -8.09
N SER A 199 1.53 -7.23 -7.91
CA SER A 199 2.82 -6.68 -8.36
C SER A 199 2.91 -6.55 -9.89
N PRO A 200 2.35 -7.45 -10.74
CA PRO A 200 2.19 -7.18 -12.17
C PRO A 200 1.27 -5.99 -12.48
N SER A 201 0.22 -5.76 -11.68
CA SER A 201 -0.65 -4.58 -11.85
C SER A 201 -0.01 -3.26 -11.36
N LEU A 202 1.07 -3.34 -10.58
CA LEU A 202 1.94 -2.21 -10.22
C LEU A 202 3.18 -2.07 -11.13
N ARG A 203 3.61 -3.18 -11.77
CA ARG A 203 4.69 -3.24 -12.80
C ARG A 203 4.24 -2.73 -14.15
N THR A 204 2.96 -2.82 -14.47
CA THR A 204 2.50 -2.30 -15.73
C THR A 204 2.78 -0.80 -15.73
N ARG A 205 3.25 -0.29 -16.87
CA ARG A 205 3.17 1.11 -17.28
C ARG A 205 1.77 1.71 -17.13
N ARG A 206 0.86 1.11 -16.36
CA ARG A 206 -0.55 1.44 -16.29
C ARG A 206 -0.90 2.21 -15.04
N PHE A 207 -1.80 3.15 -15.21
CA PHE A 207 -2.39 3.93 -14.12
C PHE A 207 -3.89 4.12 -14.39
N LEU A 208 -4.65 4.35 -13.32
CA LEU A 208 -6.09 4.57 -13.41
C LEU A 208 -6.36 6.08 -13.40
N PHE A 209 -7.10 6.58 -14.39
CA PHE A 209 -7.56 7.97 -14.43
C PHE A 209 -9.06 8.00 -14.76
N ALA A 210 -9.87 8.67 -13.94
CA ALA A 210 -11.32 8.78 -14.11
C ALA A 210 -12.03 7.43 -14.38
N GLY A 211 -11.61 6.37 -13.71
CA GLY A 211 -12.18 5.01 -13.87
C GLY A 211 -11.68 4.24 -15.10
N ARG A 212 -10.70 4.75 -15.85
CA ARG A 212 -10.10 4.09 -17.02
C ARG A 212 -8.65 3.70 -16.76
N LEU A 213 -8.29 2.48 -17.15
CA LEU A 213 -6.91 1.98 -17.08
C LEU A 213 -6.15 2.44 -18.34
N LEU A 214 -5.09 3.21 -18.16
CA LEU A 214 -4.23 3.76 -19.20
C LEU A 214 -2.83 3.17 -19.08
N GLU A 215 -2.03 3.19 -20.15
CA GLU A 215 -0.68 2.60 -20.21
C GLU A 215 0.32 3.58 -20.84
N VAL A 216 1.42 3.88 -20.14
CA VAL A 216 2.59 4.64 -20.59
C VAL A 216 3.20 3.96 -21.81
N GLY A 217 3.40 4.74 -22.87
CA GLY A 217 3.88 4.30 -24.17
C GLY A 217 2.79 3.70 -25.07
N ALA A 218 1.58 3.44 -24.57
CA ALA A 218 0.48 2.95 -25.42
C ALA A 218 -0.19 4.09 -26.18
N ARG A 219 -0.73 3.73 -27.35
CA ARG A 219 -1.45 4.64 -28.26
C ARG A 219 -2.96 4.52 -28.06
N TYR A 220 -3.64 5.65 -28.07
CA TYR A 220 -5.08 5.75 -27.91
C TYR A 220 -5.67 6.62 -29.01
N ALA A 221 -6.82 6.25 -29.55
CA ALA A 221 -7.58 7.11 -30.45
C ALA A 221 -8.76 7.75 -29.71
N ASP A 222 -9.00 9.03 -29.95
CA ASP A 222 -10.25 9.67 -29.57
C ASP A 222 -11.34 9.54 -30.66
N LEU A 223 -12.53 10.08 -30.41
CA LEU A 223 -13.65 10.05 -31.36
C LEU A 223 -13.39 10.77 -32.69
N THR A 224 -12.45 11.71 -32.71
CA THR A 224 -12.08 12.47 -33.92
C THR A 224 -11.03 11.73 -34.75
N GLY A 225 -10.49 10.63 -34.22
CA GLY A 225 -9.44 9.83 -34.87
C GLY A 225 -8.04 10.32 -34.54
N THR A 226 -7.89 11.35 -33.69
CA THR A 226 -6.58 11.81 -33.23
C THR A 226 -5.93 10.77 -32.34
N VAL A 227 -4.65 10.49 -32.59
CA VAL A 227 -3.87 9.49 -31.85
C VAL A 227 -3.07 10.18 -30.76
N TRP A 228 -3.25 9.70 -29.54
CA TRP A 228 -2.64 10.17 -28.31
C TRP A 228 -1.73 9.09 -27.73
N THR A 229 -0.57 9.50 -27.24
CA THR A 229 0.37 8.64 -26.53
C THR A 229 0.52 9.13 -25.11
N VAL A 230 0.57 8.21 -24.15
CA VAL A 230 0.88 8.53 -22.77
C VAL A 230 2.41 8.55 -22.60
N PRO A 231 3.05 9.72 -22.44
CA PRO A 231 4.51 9.81 -22.48
C PRO A 231 5.18 9.31 -21.21
N ALA A 232 4.54 9.53 -20.06
CA ALA A 232 5.06 9.21 -18.75
C ALA A 232 3.91 8.97 -17.77
N ARG A 233 4.22 8.33 -16.65
CA ARG A 233 3.29 8.15 -15.54
C ARG A 233 3.15 9.50 -14.80
N PRO A 234 1.94 9.95 -14.43
CA PRO A 234 1.80 11.16 -13.61
C PRO A 234 2.36 10.95 -12.20
N GLY A 235 2.86 12.02 -11.59
CA GLY A 235 3.19 12.04 -10.16
C GLY A 235 1.96 11.87 -9.27
N ALA A 236 2.17 11.69 -7.97
CA ALA A 236 1.08 11.51 -7.02
C ALA A 236 0.17 12.76 -6.96
N GLY A 237 -1.11 12.59 -7.34
CA GLY A 237 -2.08 13.69 -7.38
C GLY A 237 -1.94 14.62 -8.58
N GLU A 238 -1.04 14.33 -9.52
CA GLU A 238 -0.92 15.06 -10.77
C GLU A 238 -1.88 14.52 -11.84
N GLU A 239 -2.34 15.41 -12.72
CA GLU A 239 -3.11 15.01 -13.88
C GLU A 239 -2.17 14.45 -14.98
N PRO A 240 -2.52 13.31 -15.61
CA PRO A 240 -1.71 12.78 -16.70
C PRO A 240 -1.84 13.63 -17.97
N TYR A 241 -0.72 13.77 -18.67
CA TYR A 241 -0.64 14.42 -19.97
C TYR A 241 -0.62 13.40 -21.11
N LEU A 242 -1.17 13.79 -22.25
CA LEU A 242 -1.17 13.03 -23.50
C LEU A 242 -0.45 13.83 -24.58
N VAL A 243 0.27 13.13 -25.45
CA VAL A 243 1.01 13.73 -26.59
C VAL A 243 0.38 13.25 -27.89
N SER A 244 -0.02 14.18 -28.76
CA SER A 244 -0.53 13.85 -30.09
C SER A 244 0.60 13.51 -31.07
N ALA A 245 0.27 12.92 -32.21
CA ALA A 245 1.25 12.69 -33.28
C ALA A 245 1.89 13.99 -33.82
N ASP A 246 1.18 15.12 -33.71
CA ASP A 246 1.65 16.45 -34.10
C ASP A 246 2.39 17.19 -32.97
N ALA A 247 2.79 16.46 -31.91
CA ALA A 247 3.51 16.95 -30.73
C ALA A 247 2.73 17.95 -29.84
N GLU A 248 1.40 17.97 -29.92
CA GLU A 248 0.56 18.71 -28.98
C GLU A 248 0.51 17.98 -27.64
N VAL A 249 0.72 18.70 -26.53
CA VAL A 249 0.71 18.13 -25.17
C VAL A 249 -0.47 18.70 -24.39
N LEU A 250 -1.44 17.85 -24.04
CA LEU A 250 -2.66 18.26 -23.33
C LEU A 250 -2.89 17.43 -22.07
N PRO A 251 -3.47 18.03 -21.01
CA PRO A 251 -4.02 17.26 -19.89
C PRO A 251 -5.13 16.33 -20.39
N ILE A 252 -5.20 15.13 -19.82
CA ILE A 252 -6.17 14.12 -20.25
C ILE A 252 -7.63 14.58 -20.10
N SER A 253 -7.95 15.43 -19.13
CA SER A 253 -9.30 16.00 -18.95
C SER A 253 -9.73 16.82 -20.16
N GLN A 254 -8.80 17.57 -20.77
CA GLN A 254 -9.06 18.34 -21.98
C GLN A 254 -9.25 17.43 -23.19
N VAL A 255 -8.44 16.39 -23.32
CA VAL A 255 -8.60 15.38 -24.39
C VAL A 255 -9.96 14.67 -24.26
N LEU A 256 -10.39 14.34 -23.04
CA LEU A 256 -11.68 13.72 -22.79
C LEU A 256 -12.86 14.68 -22.98
N ALA A 257 -12.69 15.98 -22.68
CA ALA A 257 -13.73 16.98 -22.90
C ALA A 257 -14.02 17.17 -24.41
N THR A 258 -12.99 17.13 -25.24
CA THR A 258 -13.10 17.33 -26.70
C THR A 258 -13.44 16.03 -27.44
N GLY A 259 -12.81 14.92 -27.04
CA GLY A 259 -12.90 13.62 -27.73
C GLY A 259 -13.86 12.60 -27.10
N LYS A 260 -14.48 12.91 -25.95
CA LYS A 260 -15.41 12.09 -25.13
C LYS A 260 -14.91 10.74 -24.61
N PHE A 261 -14.00 10.04 -25.30
CA PHE A 261 -13.39 8.80 -24.83
C PHE A 261 -12.06 8.48 -25.54
N LEU A 262 -11.26 7.62 -24.92
CA LEU A 262 -10.03 7.05 -25.48
C LEU A 262 -10.19 5.54 -25.68
N ILE A 263 -9.91 5.05 -26.89
CA ILE A 263 -9.85 3.62 -27.24
C ILE A 263 -8.38 3.23 -27.41
N ARG A 264 -7.93 2.19 -26.70
CA ARG A 264 -6.57 1.66 -26.87
C ARG A 264 -6.43 1.06 -28.28
N LEU A 265 -5.41 1.50 -29.01
CA LEU A 265 -5.05 0.93 -30.30
C LEU A 265 -4.17 -0.32 -30.07
N PRO A 266 -4.23 -1.32 -30.98
CA PRO A 266 -3.26 -2.41 -30.96
C PRO A 266 -1.85 -1.88 -31.22
N ASP A 267 -0.87 -2.56 -30.61
CA ASP A 267 0.56 -2.26 -30.80
C ASP A 267 1.01 -2.56 -32.24
#